data_AF-A0A843JPN0-F1
#
_entry.id   AF-A0A843JPN0-F1
#
_cell.length_a   1.000
_cell.length_b   1.000
_cell.length_c   1.000
_cell.angle_alpha   90.00
_cell.angle_beta   90.00
_cell.angle_gamma   90.00
#
_symmetry.space_group_name_H-M   'P 1'
#
loop_
_entity.id
_entity.type
_entity.pdbx_description
1 polymer ?
#
loop_
_entity_poly.entity_id
_entity_poly.type
_entity_poly.pdbx_seq_one_letter_code
_entity_poly.pdbx_strand_id
1 'polypeptide(L)'
;MDDLEKKIGKVPKIFKKLAETDPDIHEMILRLDQYIWDDGALSRKTKKLIAIAIAASMRDQHAIKAQMAGAKNLGVTKDEVEEALRVAYLLAGMPAYVNGKVIEEEIM
;
A
#
# COMPACT_ATOMS: atom_id res chain seq x y z
N MET A 1 4.37 -8.49 16.40
CA MET A 1 3.15 -8.09 15.65
C MET A 1 3.04 -6.58 15.54
N ASP A 2 3.26 -5.83 16.62
CA ASP A 2 3.29 -4.36 16.61
C ASP A 2 4.28 -3.78 15.60
N ASP A 3 5.43 -4.42 15.41
CA ASP A 3 6.42 -4.03 14.39
C ASP A 3 5.94 -4.25 12.96
N LEU A 4 5.10 -5.27 12.73
CA LEU A 4 4.52 -5.52 11.41
C LEU A 4 3.41 -4.49 11.15
N GLU A 5 2.52 -4.26 12.11
CA GLU A 5 1.46 -3.25 11.99
C GLU A 5 2.03 -1.83 11.80
N LYS A 6 3.16 -1.50 12.45
CA LYS A 6 3.89 -0.24 12.21
C LYS A 6 4.50 -0.14 10.81
N LYS A 7 4.99 -1.26 10.25
CA LYS A 7 5.68 -1.29 8.95
C LYS A 7 4.73 -1.34 7.75
N ILE A 8 3.62 -2.07 7.86
CA ILE A 8 2.72 -2.33 6.72
C ILE A 8 1.28 -1.84 6.94
N GLY A 9 0.98 -1.23 8.08
CA GLY A 9 -0.37 -0.81 8.44
C GLY A 9 -1.20 -1.95 9.03
N LYS A 10 -2.53 -1.81 9.01
CA LYS A 10 -3.43 -2.75 9.71
C LYS A 10 -3.37 -4.14 9.08
N VAL A 11 -2.74 -5.10 9.78
CA VAL A 11 -2.68 -6.50 9.34
C VAL A 11 -4.09 -7.08 9.30
N PRO A 12 -4.55 -7.62 8.15
CA PRO A 12 -5.89 -8.22 8.06
C PRO A 12 -6.08 -9.34 9.08
N LYS A 13 -7.27 -9.45 9.69
CA LYS A 13 -7.57 -10.49 10.69
C LYS A 13 -7.28 -11.91 10.20
N ILE A 14 -7.39 -12.14 8.89
CA ILE A 14 -7.12 -13.43 8.27
C ILE A 14 -5.65 -13.85 8.41
N PHE A 15 -4.71 -12.90 8.34
CA PHE A 15 -3.28 -13.17 8.56
C PHE A 15 -2.98 -13.61 9.99
N LYS A 16 -3.66 -13.01 10.97
CA LYS A 16 -3.52 -13.41 12.39
C LYS A 16 -3.95 -14.85 12.61
N LYS A 17 -5.07 -15.24 11.99
CA LYS A 17 -5.58 -16.62 12.06
C LYS A 17 -4.68 -17.61 11.31
N LEU A 18 -4.07 -17.16 10.21
CA LEU A 18 -3.21 -18.01 9.38
C LEU A 18 -1.98 -18.50 10.15
N ALA A 19 -1.39 -17.67 11.02
CA ALA A 19 -0.29 -18.09 11.88
C ALA A 19 -0.63 -19.28 12.80
N GLU A 20 -1.91 -19.46 13.14
CA GLU A 20 -2.39 -20.58 13.97
C GLU A 20 -2.86 -21.77 13.12
N THR A 21 -3.51 -21.51 11.98
CA THR A 21 -4.15 -22.57 11.18
C THR A 21 -3.25 -23.16 10.10
N ASP A 22 -2.29 -22.38 9.60
CA ASP A 22 -1.33 -22.79 8.55
C ASP A 22 -0.02 -21.97 8.66
N PRO A 23 0.88 -22.35 9.59
CA PRO A 23 2.11 -21.61 9.86
C PRO A 23 3.05 -21.53 8.66
N ASP A 24 3.07 -22.56 7.80
CA ASP A 24 3.96 -22.64 6.64
C ASP A 24 3.55 -21.59 5.59
N ILE A 25 2.26 -21.52 5.24
CA ILE A 25 1.76 -20.47 4.34
C ILE A 25 2.00 -19.09 4.96
N HIS A 26 1.76 -18.93 6.26
CA HIS A 26 2.00 -17.65 6.94
C HIS A 26 3.47 -17.20 6.82
N GLU A 27 4.44 -18.07 7.05
CA GLU A 27 5.86 -17.74 6.89
C GLU A 27 6.20 -17.40 5.43
N MET A 28 5.70 -18.18 4.48
CA MET A 28 5.94 -17.94 3.05
C MET A 28 5.45 -16.55 2.60
N ILE A 29 4.26 -16.15 3.04
CA ILE A 29 3.72 -14.83 2.69
C ILE A 29 4.54 -13.70 3.33
N LEU A 30 4.93 -13.84 4.60
CA LEU A 30 5.76 -12.83 5.26
C LEU A 30 7.11 -12.64 4.58
N ARG A 31 7.75 -13.74 4.16
CA ARG A 31 9.01 -13.69 3.42
C ARG A 31 8.85 -13.02 2.06
N LEU A 32 7.76 -13.32 1.35
CA LEU A 32 7.45 -12.67 0.08
C LEU A 32 7.21 -11.16 0.25
N ASP A 33 6.41 -10.77 1.24
CA ASP A 33 6.13 -9.36 1.54
C ASP A 33 7.42 -8.58 1.85
N GLN A 34 8.27 -9.11 2.72
CA GLN A 34 9.57 -8.50 3.03
C GLN A 34 10.43 -8.33 1.78
N TYR A 35 10.61 -9.39 1.00
CA TYR A 35 11.42 -9.35 -0.22
C TYR A 35 10.91 -8.32 -1.24
N ILE A 36 9.59 -8.20 -1.42
CA ILE A 36 9.00 -7.22 -2.34
C ILE A 36 9.27 -5.79 -1.86
N TRP A 37 9.15 -5.52 -0.56
CA TRP A 37 9.27 -4.16 -0.02
C TRP A 37 10.71 -3.72 0.27
N ASP A 38 11.68 -4.62 0.36
CA ASP A 38 13.07 -4.27 0.62
C ASP A 38 13.65 -3.33 -0.45
N ASP A 39 14.53 -2.43 -0.02
CA ASP A 39 15.18 -1.49 -0.93
C ASP A 39 16.06 -2.23 -1.95
N GLY A 40 16.08 -1.73 -3.18
CA GLY A 40 16.93 -2.22 -4.25
C GLY A 40 17.13 -1.14 -5.30
N ALA A 41 17.02 -1.48 -6.59
CA ALA A 41 17.03 -0.49 -7.67
C ALA A 41 15.89 0.54 -7.52
N LEU A 42 14.77 0.14 -6.91
CA LEU A 42 13.72 1.04 -6.46
C LEU A 42 13.69 1.03 -4.93
N SER A 43 13.62 2.22 -4.35
CA SER A 43 13.40 2.36 -2.91
C SER A 43 11.99 1.87 -2.53
N ARG A 44 11.82 1.45 -1.27
CA ARG A 44 10.53 1.11 -0.67
C ARG A 44 9.53 2.26 -0.81
N LYS A 45 10.00 3.50 -0.69
CA LYS A 45 9.21 4.71 -0.92
C LYS A 45 8.67 4.78 -2.34
N THR A 46 9.53 4.56 -3.35
CA THR A 46 9.13 4.50 -4.76
C THR A 46 8.15 3.35 -5.03
N LYS A 47 8.41 2.15 -4.49
CA LYS A 47 7.50 1.01 -4.59
C LYS A 47 6.13 1.31 -3.98
N LYS A 48 6.08 2.10 -2.90
CA LYS A 48 4.82 2.50 -2.26
C LYS A 48 3.97 3.41 -3.15
N LEU A 49 4.59 4.37 -3.84
CA LEU A 49 3.88 5.22 -4.82
C LEU A 49 3.30 4.41 -5.97
N ILE A 50 4.05 3.42 -6.48
CA ILE A 50 3.56 2.48 -7.49
C ILE A 50 2.33 1.71 -6.97
N ALA A 51 2.41 1.19 -5.73
CA ALA A 51 1.30 0.47 -5.13
C ALA A 51 0.04 1.33 -4.94
N ILE A 52 0.20 2.60 -4.57
CA ILE A 52 -0.92 3.57 -4.48
C ILE A 52 -1.56 3.77 -5.86
N ALA A 53 -0.76 3.98 -6.91
CA ALA A 53 -1.27 4.15 -8.28
C ALA A 53 -2.03 2.90 -8.77
N ILE A 54 -1.51 1.70 -8.48
CA ILE A 54 -2.18 0.43 -8.81
C ILE A 54 -3.51 0.32 -8.04
N ALA A 55 -3.52 0.56 -6.73
CA ALA A 55 -4.74 0.51 -5.92
C ALA A 55 -5.80 1.51 -6.42
N ALA A 56 -5.38 2.73 -6.76
CA ALA A 56 -6.25 3.76 -7.35
C ALA A 56 -6.84 3.31 -8.70
N SER A 57 -6.02 2.73 -9.58
CA SER A 57 -6.47 2.23 -10.90
C SER A 57 -7.53 1.13 -10.79
N MET A 58 -7.44 0.28 -9.76
CA MET A 58 -8.42 -0.77 -9.45
C MET A 58 -9.67 -0.24 -8.75
N ARG A 59 -9.66 1.02 -8.30
CA ARG A 59 -10.75 1.67 -7.54
C ARG A 59 -11.07 0.93 -6.24
N ASP A 60 -10.08 0.27 -5.67
CA ASP A 60 -10.20 -0.46 -4.41
C ASP A 60 -9.86 0.48 -3.25
N GLN A 61 -10.90 1.09 -2.66
CA GLN A 61 -10.74 2.03 -1.54
C GLN A 61 -10.07 1.40 -0.32
N HIS A 62 -10.25 0.09 -0.10
CA HIS A 62 -9.59 -0.61 0.99
C HIS A 62 -8.08 -0.70 0.75
N ALA A 63 -7.69 -1.08 -0.46
CA ALA A 63 -6.28 -1.14 -0.86
C ALA A 63 -5.63 0.25 -0.87
N ILE A 64 -6.33 1.28 -1.39
CA ILE A 64 -5.83 2.68 -1.40
C ILE A 64 -5.52 3.13 0.03
N LYS A 65 -6.48 2.95 0.93
CA LYS A 65 -6.34 3.32 2.35
C LYS A 65 -5.18 2.57 3.02
N ALA A 66 -5.03 1.27 2.75
CA ALA A 66 -3.95 0.46 3.30
C ALA A 66 -2.57 0.95 2.80
N GLN A 67 -2.42 1.22 1.50
CA GLN A 67 -1.14 1.68 0.95
C GLN A 67 -0.79 3.09 1.44
N MET A 68 -1.72 4.03 1.45
CA MET A 68 -1.49 5.40 1.93
C MET A 68 -1.19 5.45 3.44
N ALA A 69 -1.85 4.63 4.27
CA ALA A 69 -1.57 4.56 5.70
C ALA A 69 -0.11 4.14 6.01
N GLY A 70 0.43 3.18 5.24
CA GLY A 70 1.83 2.78 5.35
C GLY A 70 2.81 3.78 4.71
N ALA A 71 2.35 4.59 3.74
CA ALA A 71 3.19 5.54 3.02
C ALA A 71 3.70 6.69 3.89
N LYS A 72 2.88 7.18 4.83
CA LYS A 72 3.26 8.23 5.78
C LYS A 72 4.48 7.86 6.62
N ASN A 73 4.57 6.59 7.04
CA ASN A 73 5.70 6.09 7.83
C ASN A 73 7.01 5.99 7.03
N LEU A 74 6.93 6.07 5.70
CA LEU A 74 8.06 6.04 4.77
C LEU A 74 8.46 7.45 4.30
N GLY A 75 7.86 8.51 4.85
CA GLY A 75 8.13 9.89 4.44
C GLY A 75 7.61 10.23 3.04
N VAL A 76 6.58 9.53 2.56
CA VAL A 76 5.84 9.90 1.35
C VAL A 76 5.04 11.16 1.60
N THR A 77 5.15 12.14 0.71
CA THR A 77 4.43 13.41 0.79
C THR A 77 3.11 13.35 0.01
N LYS A 78 2.21 14.30 0.29
CA LYS A 78 1.00 14.49 -0.53
C LYS A 78 1.34 14.79 -1.98
N ASP A 79 2.32 15.65 -2.23
CA ASP A 79 2.72 16.03 -3.59
C ASP A 79 3.18 14.81 -4.42
N GLU A 80 3.92 13.89 -3.81
CA GLU A 80 4.34 12.65 -4.47
C GLU A 80 3.15 11.73 -4.79
N VAL A 81 2.15 11.67 -3.90
CA VAL A 81 0.92 10.90 -4.12
C VAL A 81 0.07 11.53 -5.21
N GLU A 82 -0.08 12.86 -5.19
CA GLU A 82 -0.77 13.63 -6.22
C GLU A 82 -0.17 13.36 -7.61
N GLU A 83 1.16 13.36 -7.75
CA GLU A 83 1.82 12.98 -9.00
C GLU A 83 1.52 11.53 -9.43
N ALA A 84 1.55 10.58 -8.49
CA ALA A 84 1.20 9.19 -8.77
C ALA A 84 -0.27 9.03 -9.20
N LEU A 85 -1.20 9.77 -8.59
CA LEU A 85 -2.61 9.78 -8.94
C LEU A 85 -2.87 10.39 -10.32
N ARG A 86 -2.08 11.38 -10.75
CA ARG A 86 -2.14 11.91 -12.13
C ARG A 86 -1.69 10.90 -13.18
N VAL A 87 -0.72 10.04 -12.85
CA VAL A 87 -0.36 8.90 -13.72
C VAL A 87 -1.52 7.91 -13.81
N ALA A 88 -2.14 7.57 -12.67
CA ALA A 88 -3.31 6.69 -12.64
C ALA A 88 -4.51 7.32 -13.40
N TYR A 89 -4.70 8.63 -13.31
CA TYR A 89 -5.70 9.36 -14.09
C TYR A 89 -5.50 9.16 -15.60
N LEU A 90 -4.28 9.42 -16.08
CA LEU A 90 -3.96 9.34 -17.51
C LEU A 90 -4.22 7.94 -18.09
N LEU A 91 -3.93 6.90 -17.31
CA LEU A 91 -3.97 5.51 -17.78
C LEU A 91 -5.25 4.74 -17.43
N ALA A 92 -5.97 5.13 -16.38
CA ALA A 92 -7.16 4.43 -15.87
C ALA A 92 -8.41 5.33 -15.73
N GLY A 93 -8.30 6.60 -16.10
CA GLY A 93 -9.39 7.57 -16.17
C GLY A 93 -9.70 8.28 -14.85
N MET A 94 -10.59 9.27 -14.92
CA MET A 94 -10.96 10.13 -13.79
C MET A 94 -11.40 9.38 -12.53
N PRO A 95 -12.16 8.26 -12.61
CA PRO A 95 -12.57 7.56 -11.40
C PRO A 95 -11.40 7.00 -10.56
N ALA A 96 -10.27 6.64 -11.19
CA ALA A 96 -9.08 6.20 -10.47
C ALA A 96 -8.51 7.34 -9.62
N TYR A 97 -8.39 8.52 -10.23
CA TYR A 97 -7.96 9.74 -9.55
C TYR A 97 -8.88 10.12 -8.39
N VAL A 98 -10.19 10.20 -8.63
CA VAL A 98 -11.15 10.62 -7.59
C VAL A 98 -11.13 9.67 -6.40
N ASN A 99 -11.10 8.35 -6.64
CA ASN A 99 -11.02 7.38 -5.54
C ASN A 99 -9.73 7.53 -4.73
N GLY A 100 -8.59 7.76 -5.40
CA GLY A 100 -7.33 8.06 -4.74
C GLY A 100 -7.39 9.37 -3.95
N LYS A 101 -7.91 10.43 -4.57
CA LYS A 101 -7.89 11.80 -4.04
C LYS A 101 -8.72 11.94 -2.77
N VAL A 102 -9.93 11.36 -2.76
CA VAL A 102 -10.79 11.37 -1.57
C VAL A 102 -10.07 10.74 -0.37
N ILE A 103 -9.41 9.60 -0.58
CA ILE A 103 -8.68 8.93 0.51
C ILE A 103 -7.42 9.71 0.90
N GLU A 104 -6.68 10.28 -0.06
CA GLU A 104 -5.52 11.13 0.22
C GLU A 104 -5.91 12.31 1.14
N GLU A 105 -7.02 12.99 0.85
CA GLU A 105 -7.54 14.10 1.65
C GLU A 105 -7.98 13.67 3.06
N GLU A 106 -8.46 12.44 3.23
CA GLU A 106 -8.88 11.91 4.52
C GLU A 106 -7.71 11.55 5.45
N ILE A 107 -6.61 11.00 4.94
CA ILE A 107 -5.60 10.33 5.79
C ILE A 107 -4.16 10.82 5.67
N MET A 108 -3.84 11.63 4.65
CA MET A 108 -2.53 12.27 4.55
C MET A 108 -2.60 13.71 5.05
#